data_AF-A0A6J6KT70-F1
#
_entry.id   AF-A0A6J6KT70-F1
#
_cell.length_a   1.000
_cell.length_b   1.000
_cell.length_c   1.000
_cell.angle_alpha   90.00
_cell.angle_beta   90.00
_cell.angle_gamma   90.00
#
_symmetry.space_group_name_H-M   'P 1'
#
loop_
_entity.id
_entity.type
_entity.pdbx_description
1 polymer ?
#
loop_
_entity_poly.entity_id
_entity_poly.type
_entity_poly.pdbx_seq_one_letter_code
_entity_poly.pdbx_strand_id
1 'polypeptide(L)'
;MTFFISAPIFVFREFMRHRIASYNEESGRYRELRPVFYVPSKDRKLVQVGKPGSYSFIEGTTEQYQMTVDAIKETCTLAYENYQKMLTAGVAREVARAVLPVTLYSSMYVTMNARALMNFLSLRTAREGSHFPSYPQREIEMVAEKMEAEFAKLMPITYGAFEKSGRIAP
;
A
#
# COMPACT_ATOMS: atom_id res chain seq x y z
N MET A 1 2.75 14.90 -11.81
CA MET A 1 2.88 13.48 -12.23
C MET A 1 1.59 12.76 -11.87
N THR A 2 1.11 11.90 -12.76
CA THR A 2 -0.09 11.08 -12.55
C THR A 2 0.30 9.62 -12.69
N PHE A 3 -0.06 8.81 -11.70
CA PHE A 3 0.28 7.41 -11.64
C PHE A 3 -0.98 6.56 -11.62
N PHE A 4 -0.97 5.47 -12.38
CA PHE A 4 -1.91 4.37 -12.19
C PHE A 4 -1.32 3.40 -11.17
N ILE A 5 -1.99 3.22 -10.04
CA ILE A 5 -1.56 2.35 -8.95
C ILE A 5 -2.54 1.20 -8.79
N SER A 6 -2.01 -0.03 -8.69
CA SER A 6 -2.76 -1.19 -8.22
C SER A 6 -2.09 -1.74 -6.97
N ALA A 7 -2.81 -1.71 -5.86
CA ALA A 7 -2.35 -2.15 -4.55
C ALA A 7 -3.53 -2.62 -3.68
N PRO A 8 -3.29 -3.41 -2.62
CA PRO A 8 -4.34 -3.78 -1.68
C PRO A 8 -4.93 -2.59 -0.91
N ILE A 9 -6.20 -2.69 -0.52
CA ILE A 9 -6.95 -1.60 0.15
C ILE A 9 -6.23 -1.05 1.38
N PHE A 10 -5.56 -1.89 2.19
CA PHE A 10 -4.82 -1.40 3.36
C PHE A 10 -3.68 -0.43 2.98
N VAL A 11 -3.05 -0.60 1.82
CA VAL A 11 -2.04 0.34 1.28
C VAL A 11 -2.71 1.64 0.86
N PHE A 12 -3.86 1.59 0.21
CA PHE A 12 -4.60 2.78 -0.20
C PHE A 12 -5.06 3.62 0.98
N ARG A 13 -5.43 2.98 2.11
CA ARG A 13 -5.77 3.71 3.35
C ARG A 13 -4.62 4.53 3.89
N GLU A 14 -3.37 4.08 3.75
CA GLU A 14 -2.20 4.87 4.09
C GLU A 14 -1.88 5.93 3.04
N PHE A 15 -2.05 5.60 1.76
CA PHE A 15 -1.79 6.50 0.65
C PHE A 15 -2.71 7.73 0.73
N MET A 16 -4.01 7.53 0.88
CA MET A 16 -5.02 8.60 0.89
C MET A 16 -4.96 9.53 2.12
N ARG A 17 -4.03 9.30 3.05
CA ARG A 17 -3.71 10.28 4.11
C ARG A 17 -2.97 11.51 3.58
N HIS A 18 -2.36 11.40 2.39
CA HIS A 18 -1.69 12.50 1.71
C HIS A 18 -2.71 13.38 1.00
N ARG A 19 -3.20 14.39 1.74
CA ARG A 19 -4.31 15.28 1.34
C ARG A 19 -3.97 16.22 0.18
N ILE A 20 -2.69 16.50 -0.05
CA ILE A 20 -2.24 17.35 -1.16
C ILE A 20 -2.00 16.48 -2.39
N ALA A 21 -3.06 15.82 -2.85
CA ALA A 21 -3.08 14.95 -4.02
C ALA A 21 -4.52 14.80 -4.53
N SER A 22 -4.66 14.37 -5.77
CA SER A 22 -5.98 14.04 -6.34
C SER A 22 -6.06 12.54 -6.59
N TYR A 23 -7.13 11.91 -6.09
CA TYR A 23 -7.36 10.47 -6.17
C TYR A 23 -8.62 10.15 -6.96
N ASN A 24 -8.57 9.07 -7.74
CA ASN A 24 -9.75 8.46 -8.34
C ASN A 24 -9.61 6.93 -8.25
N GLU A 25 -10.37 6.29 -7.37
CA GLU A 25 -10.29 4.86 -7.08
C GLU A 25 -11.47 4.10 -7.71
N GLU A 26 -11.22 2.86 -8.15
CA GLU A 26 -12.26 1.89 -8.47
C GLU A 26 -13.24 1.71 -7.30
N SER A 27 -14.54 1.75 -7.61
CA SER A 27 -15.59 1.71 -6.59
C SER A 27 -16.33 0.39 -6.58
N GLY A 28 -16.23 -0.34 -5.47
CA GLY A 28 -17.05 -1.53 -5.20
C GLY A 28 -18.55 -1.26 -5.04
N ARG A 29 -19.01 0.00 -5.08
CA ARG A 29 -20.45 0.33 -5.15
C ARG A 29 -20.96 0.17 -6.58
N TYR A 30 -20.14 0.55 -7.56
CA TYR A 30 -20.53 0.63 -8.95
C TYR A 30 -20.19 -0.65 -9.72
N ARG A 31 -19.14 -1.39 -9.30
CA ARG A 31 -18.68 -2.60 -9.96
C ARG A 31 -18.55 -3.77 -9.00
N GLU A 32 -18.71 -4.99 -9.51
CA GLU A 32 -18.25 -6.20 -8.85
C GLU A 32 -16.71 -6.22 -8.79
N LEU A 33 -16.17 -6.51 -7.61
CA LEU A 33 -14.73 -6.50 -7.36
C LEU A 33 -14.11 -7.85 -7.73
N ARG A 34 -12.95 -7.83 -8.39
CA ARG A 34 -12.26 -9.05 -8.84
C ARG A 34 -11.61 -9.79 -7.66
N PRO A 35 -11.50 -11.13 -7.68
CA PRO A 35 -10.90 -11.93 -6.61
C PRO A 35 -9.36 -11.88 -6.62
N VAL A 36 -8.79 -10.69 -6.58
CA VAL A 36 -7.34 -10.48 -6.56
C VAL A 36 -6.96 -9.97 -5.17
N PHE A 37 -6.16 -10.74 -4.44
CA PHE A 37 -5.82 -10.49 -3.05
C PHE A 37 -4.31 -10.46 -2.85
N TYR A 38 -3.83 -9.60 -1.95
CA TYR A 38 -2.44 -9.57 -1.55
C TYR A 38 -2.10 -10.70 -0.60
N VAL A 39 -0.93 -11.29 -0.83
CA VAL A 39 -0.28 -12.27 0.04
C VAL A 39 1.19 -11.84 0.13
N PRO A 40 1.78 -11.79 1.33
CA PRO A 40 3.19 -11.41 1.47
C PRO A 40 4.11 -12.37 0.73
N SER A 41 5.16 -11.83 0.11
CA SER A 41 6.25 -12.62 -0.47
C SER A 41 7.13 -13.22 0.62
N LYS A 42 7.95 -14.22 0.26
CA LYS A 42 8.92 -14.83 1.19
C LYS A 42 9.88 -13.83 1.81
N ASP A 43 10.28 -12.81 1.05
CA ASP A 43 11.22 -11.77 1.50
C ASP A 43 10.56 -10.74 2.44
N ARG A 44 9.25 -10.83 2.67
CA ARG A 44 8.56 -9.92 3.58
C ARG A 44 8.87 -10.34 5.02
N LYS A 45 9.58 -9.47 5.74
CA LYS A 45 9.80 -9.62 7.18
C LYS A 45 8.47 -9.73 7.92
N LEU A 46 8.27 -10.77 8.72
CA LEU A 46 6.96 -11.09 9.32
C LEU A 46 6.87 -10.77 10.81
N VAL A 47 8.00 -10.85 11.52
CA VAL A 47 8.00 -10.79 12.98
C VAL A 47 8.40 -9.40 13.43
N GLN A 48 7.57 -8.79 14.27
CA GLN A 48 7.87 -7.53 14.92
C GLN A 48 8.60 -7.80 16.25
N VAL A 49 9.74 -7.13 16.44
CA VAL A 49 10.54 -7.20 17.67
C VAL A 49 10.84 -5.80 18.19
N GLY A 50 11.02 -5.65 19.51
CA GLY A 50 11.31 -4.36 20.14
C GLY A 50 10.16 -3.83 21.00
N LYS A 51 10.20 -2.54 21.31
CA LYS A 51 9.24 -1.87 22.20
C LYS A 51 8.20 -1.08 21.39
N PRO A 52 7.00 -0.83 21.93
CA PRO A 52 6.05 0.11 21.33
C PRO A 52 6.75 1.46 21.06
N GLY A 53 6.71 1.93 19.80
CA GLY A 53 7.40 3.16 19.36
C GLY A 53 8.87 2.98 18.92
N SER A 54 9.47 1.80 19.13
CA SER A 54 10.79 1.43 18.61
C SER A 54 10.82 -0.08 18.35
N TYR A 55 10.21 -0.48 17.24
CA TYR A 55 10.16 -1.86 16.79
C TYR A 55 10.80 -1.99 15.41
N SER A 56 11.44 -3.13 15.19
CA SER A 56 11.96 -3.54 13.89
C SER A 56 11.23 -4.78 13.42
N PHE A 57 11.23 -5.00 12.11
CA PHE A 57 10.75 -6.24 11.53
C PHE A 57 11.94 -7.14 11.19
N ILE A 58 11.82 -8.42 11.49
CA ILE A 58 12.78 -9.48 11.16
C ILE A 58 12.09 -10.56 10.34
N GLU A 59 12.91 -11.42 9.71
CA GLU A 59 12.42 -12.59 8.99
C GLU A 59 11.63 -13.51 9.91
N GLY A 60 10.55 -14.09 9.39
CA GLY A 60 9.83 -15.16 10.08
C GLY A 60 10.42 -16.52 9.74
N THR A 61 10.10 -17.54 10.54
CA THR A 61 10.43 -18.93 10.17
C THR A 61 9.60 -19.39 8.97
N THR A 62 10.04 -20.47 8.32
CA THR A 62 9.29 -21.08 7.21
C THR A 62 7.86 -21.44 7.63
N GLU A 63 7.68 -21.94 8.85
CA GLU A 63 6.39 -22.32 9.42
C GLU A 63 5.51 -21.09 9.65
N GLN A 64 6.08 -19.99 10.15
CA GLN A 64 5.35 -18.73 10.32
C GLN A 64 4.88 -18.18 8.97
N TYR A 65 5.74 -18.23 7.95
CA TYR A 65 5.38 -17.80 6.61
C TYR A 65 4.26 -18.67 6.02
N GLN A 66 4.42 -19.99 6.07
CA GLN A 66 3.44 -20.93 5.52
C GLN A 66 2.08 -20.77 6.20
N MET A 67 2.06 -20.75 7.54
CA MET A 67 0.84 -20.52 8.32
C MET A 67 0.17 -19.19 7.95
N THR A 68 0.96 -18.11 7.81
CA THR A 68 0.44 -16.79 7.43
C THR A 68 -0.20 -16.83 6.04
N VAL A 69 0.49 -17.41 5.05
CA VAL A 69 0.00 -17.51 3.67
C VAL A 69 -1.28 -18.35 3.61
N ASP A 70 -1.33 -19.49 4.29
CA ASP A 70 -2.47 -20.39 4.28
C ASP A 70 -3.69 -19.74 4.94
N ALA A 71 -3.52 -19.11 6.10
CA ALA A 71 -4.59 -18.40 6.79
C ALA A 71 -5.16 -17.25 5.94
N ILE A 72 -4.30 -16.48 5.26
CA ILE A 72 -4.74 -15.40 4.35
C ILE A 72 -5.54 -16.00 3.18
N LYS A 73 -5.04 -17.06 2.54
CA LYS A 73 -5.71 -17.70 1.39
C LYS A 73 -7.07 -18.30 1.76
N GLU A 74 -7.14 -18.99 2.88
CA GLU A 74 -8.38 -19.56 3.41
C GLU A 74 -9.42 -18.45 3.63
N THR A 75 -9.01 -17.39 4.33
CA THR A 75 -9.88 -16.24 4.63
C THR A 75 -10.36 -15.55 3.34
N CYS A 76 -9.47 -15.33 2.37
CA CYS A 76 -9.83 -14.67 1.11
C CYS A 76 -10.79 -15.51 0.28
N THR A 77 -10.59 -16.82 0.24
CA THR A 77 -11.46 -17.76 -0.47
C THR A 77 -12.87 -17.73 0.12
N LEU A 78 -12.99 -17.93 1.44
CA LEU A 78 -14.28 -17.92 2.13
C LEU A 78 -15.00 -16.56 1.99
N ALA A 79 -14.26 -15.46 2.15
CA ALA A 79 -14.82 -14.12 2.00
C ALA A 79 -15.37 -13.88 0.59
N TYR A 80 -14.64 -14.31 -0.45
CA TYR A 80 -15.09 -14.14 -1.83
C TYR A 80 -16.28 -15.04 -2.17
N GLU A 81 -16.30 -16.28 -1.68
CA GLU A 81 -17.47 -17.15 -1.81
C GLU A 81 -18.71 -16.53 -1.17
N ASN A 82 -18.59 -15.96 0.04
CA ASN A 82 -19.69 -15.28 0.70
C ASN A 82 -20.12 -14.02 -0.05
N TYR A 83 -19.17 -13.26 -0.59
CA TYR A 83 -19.45 -12.11 -1.46
C TYR A 83 -20.29 -12.53 -2.68
N GLN A 84 -19.90 -13.60 -3.37
CA GLN A 84 -20.63 -14.13 -4.52
C GLN A 84 -22.02 -14.66 -4.16
N LYS A 85 -22.16 -15.36 -3.01
CA LYS A 85 -23.46 -15.80 -2.50
C LYS A 85 -24.40 -14.61 -2.26
N MET A 86 -23.91 -13.54 -1.63
CA MET A 86 -24.68 -12.32 -1.39
C MET A 86 -25.11 -11.64 -2.71
N LEU A 87 -24.19 -11.52 -3.68
CA LEU A 87 -24.51 -10.95 -4.99
C LEU A 87 -25.56 -11.78 -5.75
N THR A 88 -25.42 -13.12 -5.73
CA THR A 88 -26.35 -14.04 -6.37
C THR A 88 -27.75 -13.95 -5.75
N ALA A 89 -27.83 -13.70 -4.44
CA ALA A 89 -29.08 -13.47 -3.73
C ALA A 89 -29.68 -12.06 -3.93
N GLY A 90 -29.06 -11.21 -4.77
CA GLY A 90 -29.55 -9.87 -5.06
C GLY A 90 -29.18 -8.80 -4.02
N VAL A 91 -28.26 -9.08 -3.09
CA VAL A 91 -27.78 -8.08 -2.13
C VAL A 91 -27.00 -7.00 -2.87
N ALA A 92 -27.27 -5.73 -2.54
CA ALA A 92 -26.60 -4.59 -3.15
C ALA A 92 -25.06 -4.68 -3.00
N ARG A 93 -24.32 -4.35 -4.06
CA ARG A 93 -22.84 -4.44 -4.11
C ARG A 93 -22.17 -3.71 -2.96
N GLU A 94 -22.70 -2.54 -2.59
CA GLU A 94 -22.12 -1.72 -1.52
C GLU A 94 -22.23 -2.35 -0.13
N VAL A 95 -23.21 -3.24 0.07
CA VAL A 95 -23.42 -4.05 1.28
C VAL A 95 -22.63 -5.37 1.16
N ALA A 96 -22.73 -6.07 0.03
CA ALA A 96 -22.07 -7.36 -0.18
C ALA A 96 -20.55 -7.28 0.01
N ARG A 97 -19.92 -6.20 -0.47
CA ARG A 97 -18.46 -6.01 -0.34
C ARG A 97 -17.96 -5.90 1.09
N ALA A 98 -18.83 -5.72 2.10
CA ALA A 98 -18.43 -5.58 3.50
C ALA A 98 -17.73 -6.84 4.05
N VAL A 99 -17.96 -8.00 3.44
CA VAL A 99 -17.29 -9.27 3.80
C VAL A 99 -15.85 -9.35 3.26
N LEU A 100 -15.47 -8.51 2.30
CA LEU A 100 -14.17 -8.60 1.63
C LEU A 100 -13.05 -8.04 2.52
N PRO A 101 -11.93 -8.76 2.67
CA PRO A 101 -10.81 -8.32 3.49
C PRO A 101 -10.07 -7.13 2.86
N VAL A 102 -9.40 -6.34 3.70
CA VAL A 102 -8.59 -5.18 3.28
C VAL A 102 -7.37 -5.55 2.41
N THR A 103 -7.08 -6.84 2.24
CA THR A 103 -6.04 -7.35 1.34
C THR A 103 -6.49 -7.43 -0.13
N LEU A 104 -7.78 -7.22 -0.40
CA LEU A 104 -8.30 -7.11 -1.77
C LEU A 104 -7.59 -5.99 -2.53
N TYR A 105 -7.18 -6.28 -3.76
CA TYR A 105 -6.61 -5.27 -4.66
C TYR A 105 -7.67 -4.30 -5.13
N SER A 106 -7.29 -3.02 -5.13
CA SER A 106 -8.00 -1.95 -5.81
C SER A 106 -7.08 -1.31 -6.84
N SER A 107 -7.63 -0.39 -7.62
CA SER A 107 -6.86 0.41 -8.57
C SER A 107 -7.27 1.87 -8.47
N MET A 108 -6.30 2.78 -8.61
CA MET A 108 -6.57 4.21 -8.60
C MET A 108 -5.63 4.97 -9.53
N TYR A 109 -6.10 6.11 -10.01
CA TYR A 109 -5.23 7.19 -10.45
C TYR A 109 -4.92 8.11 -9.27
N VAL A 110 -3.65 8.48 -9.14
CA VAL A 110 -3.22 9.52 -8.19
C VAL A 110 -2.38 10.56 -8.91
N THR A 111 -2.68 11.83 -8.68
CA THR A 111 -1.91 12.97 -9.20
C THR A 111 -1.29 13.77 -8.07
N MET A 112 0.02 14.03 -8.19
CA MET A 112 0.79 14.87 -7.27
C MET A 112 1.71 15.81 -8.07
N ASN A 113 1.86 17.04 -7.58
CA ASN A 113 2.97 17.89 -8.00
C ASN A 113 4.27 17.43 -7.30
N ALA A 114 5.43 17.94 -7.73
CA ALA A 114 6.72 17.50 -7.19
C ALA A 114 6.86 17.75 -5.68
N ARG A 115 6.34 18.88 -5.17
CA ARG A 115 6.37 19.20 -3.73
C ARG A 115 5.59 18.19 -2.90
N ALA A 116 4.37 17.86 -3.34
CA ALA A 116 3.53 16.85 -2.71
C ALA A 116 4.17 15.47 -2.77
N LEU A 117 4.80 15.12 -3.89
CA LEU A 117 5.51 13.84 -4.02
C LEU A 117 6.72 13.78 -3.08
N MET A 118 7.54 14.82 -2.98
CA MET A 118 8.66 14.85 -2.03
C MET A 118 8.16 14.65 -0.59
N ASN A 119 7.08 15.34 -0.18
CA ASN A 119 6.48 15.12 1.15
C ASN A 119 5.96 13.69 1.32
N PHE A 120 5.37 13.11 0.27
CA PHE A 120 4.97 11.71 0.27
C PHE A 120 6.17 10.78 0.50
N LEU A 121 7.26 10.97 -0.24
CA LEU A 121 8.47 10.15 -0.14
C LEU A 121 9.15 10.29 1.23
N SER A 122 9.23 11.50 1.80
CA SER A 122 9.77 11.72 3.15
C SER A 122 9.09 10.87 4.22
N LEU A 123 7.79 10.58 4.05
CA LEU A 123 6.99 9.81 5.00
C LEU A 123 6.81 8.34 4.59
N ARG A 124 6.94 8.01 3.31
CA ARG A 124 6.61 6.68 2.75
C ARG A 124 7.83 5.89 2.29
N THR A 125 9.05 6.36 2.58
CA THR A 125 10.28 5.57 2.43
C THR A 125 11.10 5.60 3.71
N ALA A 126 11.69 4.46 4.08
CA ALA A 126 12.78 4.38 5.03
C ALA A 126 14.11 4.50 4.26
N ARG A 127 14.83 5.60 4.49
CA ARG A 127 16.17 5.84 3.91
C ARG A 127 17.13 6.28 5.00
N GLU A 128 18.29 5.64 5.02
CA GLU A 128 19.41 6.08 5.84
C GLU A 128 19.81 7.51 5.45
N GLY A 129 20.18 8.33 6.44
CA GLY A 129 20.54 9.73 6.22
C GLY A 129 19.36 10.70 6.06
N SER A 130 18.10 10.22 6.12
CA SER A 130 16.93 11.11 6.21
C SER A 130 17.00 11.94 7.49
N HIS A 131 16.75 13.25 7.39
CA HIS A 131 16.74 14.13 8.56
C HIS A 131 15.66 13.73 9.59
N PHE A 132 14.49 13.32 9.09
CA PHE A 132 13.43 12.71 9.89
C PHE A 132 13.21 11.26 9.41
N PRO A 133 13.71 10.25 10.13
CA PRO A 133 13.46 8.85 9.79
C PRO A 133 11.97 8.52 9.81
N SER A 134 11.50 7.83 8.77
CA SER A 134 10.15 7.27 8.71
C SER A 134 10.18 5.74 8.71
N TYR A 135 9.11 5.13 9.21
CA TYR A 135 8.93 3.69 9.34
C TYR A 135 7.62 3.26 8.67
N PRO A 136 7.48 3.45 7.34
CA PRO A 136 6.27 3.09 6.63
C PRO A 136 6.07 1.57 6.61
N GLN A 137 4.82 1.13 6.44
CA GLN A 137 4.57 -0.26 6.09
C GLN A 137 5.26 -0.59 4.75
N ARG A 138 5.89 -1.77 4.65
CA ARG A 138 6.69 -2.14 3.47
C ARG A 138 5.90 -2.02 2.16
N GLU A 139 4.61 -2.35 2.18
CA GLU A 139 3.79 -2.39 0.98
C GLU A 139 3.51 -0.99 0.40
N ILE A 140 3.35 0.06 1.22
CA ILE A 140 3.27 1.43 0.70
C ILE A 140 4.65 1.96 0.27
N GLU A 141 5.71 1.51 0.95
CA GLU A 141 7.08 1.85 0.57
C GLU A 141 7.45 1.28 -0.81
N MET A 142 7.01 0.06 -1.14
CA MET A 142 7.18 -0.51 -2.49
C MET A 142 6.53 0.35 -3.58
N VAL A 143 5.40 1.00 -3.28
CA VAL A 143 4.76 1.95 -4.21
C VAL A 143 5.57 3.23 -4.30
N ALA A 144 6.01 3.76 -3.15
CA ALA A 144 6.82 4.97 -3.07
C ALA A 144 8.13 4.84 -3.85
N GLU A 145 8.83 3.71 -3.74
CA GLU A 145 10.06 3.39 -4.47
C GLU A 145 9.88 3.47 -5.99
N LYS A 146 8.75 2.95 -6.50
CA LYS A 146 8.44 3.01 -7.93
C LYS A 146 8.11 4.43 -8.39
N MET A 147 7.36 5.19 -7.59
CA MET A 147 7.07 6.59 -7.89
C MET A 147 8.33 7.46 -7.85
N GLU A 148 9.22 7.20 -6.88
CA GLU A 148 10.50 7.88 -6.72
C GLU A 148 11.42 7.63 -7.91
N ALA A 149 11.48 6.39 -8.41
CA ALA A 149 12.27 6.07 -9.60
C ALA A 149 11.83 6.88 -10.83
N GLU A 150 10.53 7.10 -11.02
CA GLU A 150 10.03 7.97 -12.09
C GLU A 150 10.30 9.45 -11.83
N PHE A 151 10.21 9.90 -10.58
CA PHE A 151 10.57 11.27 -10.19
C PHE A 151 12.05 11.58 -10.47
N ALA A 152 12.95 10.67 -10.11
CA ALA A 152 14.38 10.81 -10.35
C ALA A 152 14.72 10.91 -11.85
N LYS A 153 14.00 10.18 -12.71
CA LYS A 153 14.16 10.27 -14.17
C LYS A 153 13.66 11.60 -14.74
N LEU A 154 12.49 12.06 -14.30
CA LEU A 154 11.83 13.24 -14.86
C LEU A 154 12.40 14.56 -14.34
N MET A 155 12.85 14.59 -13.08
CA MET A 155 13.33 15.81 -12.41
C MET A 155 14.65 15.55 -11.65
N PRO A 156 15.73 15.12 -12.34
CA PRO A 156 16.96 14.65 -11.68
C PRO A 156 17.65 15.71 -10.82
N ILE A 157 17.62 16.98 -11.22
CA ILE A 157 18.22 18.09 -10.45
C ILE A 157 17.42 18.31 -9.14
N THR A 158 16.09 18.31 -9.22
CA THR A 158 15.22 18.46 -8.04
C THR A 158 15.35 17.26 -7.11
N TYR A 159 15.38 16.04 -7.66
CA TYR A 159 15.60 14.81 -6.88
C TYR A 159 16.96 14.85 -6.17
N GLY A 160 18.03 15.22 -6.87
CA GLY A 160 19.36 15.34 -6.26
C GLY A 160 19.41 16.41 -5.15
N ALA A 161 18.66 17.51 -5.28
CA ALA A 161 18.54 18.52 -4.23
C ALA A 161 17.75 18.02 -3.02
N PHE A 162 16.66 17.26 -3.26
CA PHE A 162 15.86 16.62 -2.21
C PHE A 162 16.67 15.60 -1.40
N GLU A 163 17.51 14.78 -2.06
CA GLU A 163 18.39 13.86 -1.35
C GLU A 163 19.40 14.62 -0.48
N LYS A 164 20.05 15.64 -1.04
CA LYS A 164 21.04 16.46 -0.32
C LYS A 164 20.45 17.24 0.85
N SER A 165 19.16 17.58 0.82
CA SER A 165 18.48 18.27 1.91
C SER A 165 18.06 17.34 3.06
N GLY A 166 18.51 16.08 3.05
CA GLY A 166 18.09 15.09 4.05
C GLY A 166 16.65 14.63 3.83
N ARG A 167 16.19 14.62 2.56
CA ARG A 167 14.85 14.19 2.15
C ARG A 167 13.72 15.00 2.80
N ILE A 168 13.94 16.30 2.99
CA ILE A 168 12.91 17.23 3.48
C ILE A 168 12.25 17.90 2.28
N ALA A 169 10.92 17.81 2.21
CA ALA A 169 10.15 18.55 1.22
C ALA A 169 10.23 20.08 1.51
N PRO A 170 10.51 20.91 0.49
CA PRO A 170 10.53 22.37 0.64
C PRO A 170 9.14 22.96 0.89
#